data_AF-A0A811P9G8-F1
#
_entry.id   AF-A0A811P9G8-F1
#
_cell.length_a   1.000
_cell.length_b   1.000
_cell.length_c   1.000
_cell.angle_alpha   90.00
_cell.angle_beta   90.00
_cell.angle_gamma   90.00
#
_symmetry.space_group_name_H-M   'P 1'
#
loop_
_entity.id
_entity.type
_entity.pdbx_description
1 polymer ?
#
loop_
_entity_poly.entity_id
_entity_poly.type
_entity_poly.pdbx_seq_one_letter_code
_entity_poly.pdbx_strand_id
1 'polypeptide(L)'
;MSEVFEGYERQYCEASASLSRKCTAASALDGEKKKQKLSEIQSGIEEAESLIRKMDLEARSLQPSIKAGLLAKLREYKSDLNNVKSELKRISAPNARQATREELLESGMADTLAGTSYRLHQSKSVMGPMSVS
;
A
#
# COMPACT_ATOMS: atom_id res chain seq x y z
N MET A 1 4.93 -38.56 -1.75
CA MET A 1 4.52 -37.18 -1.42
C MET A 1 3.33 -36.85 -2.34
N SER A 2 2.41 -35.96 -1.96
CA SER A 2 1.17 -35.76 -2.75
C SER A 2 1.47 -34.89 -3.98
N GLU A 3 1.09 -35.37 -5.17
CA GLU A 3 1.24 -34.62 -6.43
C GLU A 3 0.56 -33.25 -6.37
N VAL A 4 -0.60 -33.18 -5.70
CA VAL A 4 -1.35 -31.93 -5.48
C VAL A 4 -0.55 -30.96 -4.62
N PHE A 5 0.05 -31.45 -3.53
CA PHE A 5 0.91 -30.62 -2.67
C PHE A 5 2.11 -30.08 -3.44
N GLU A 6 2.80 -30.94 -4.20
CA GLU A 6 3.97 -30.56 -5.01
C GLU A 6 3.61 -29.53 -6.08
N GLY A 7 2.42 -29.64 -6.70
CA GLY A 7 1.91 -28.66 -7.65
C GLY A 7 1.67 -27.29 -7.04
N TYR A 8 1.10 -27.23 -5.82
CA TYR A 8 0.94 -25.97 -5.09
C TYR A 8 2.28 -25.41 -4.59
N GLU A 9 3.20 -26.27 -4.18
CA GLU A 9 4.53 -25.87 -3.75
C GLU A 9 5.32 -25.22 -4.87
N ARG A 10 5.28 -25.78 -6.09
CA ARG A 10 5.94 -25.18 -7.26
C ARG A 10 5.40 -23.79 -7.56
N GLN A 11 4.07 -23.62 -7.53
CA GLN A 11 3.43 -22.32 -7.71
C GLN A 11 3.84 -21.32 -6.61
N TYR A 12 3.91 -21.77 -5.36
CA TYR A 12 4.35 -20.91 -4.25
C TYR A 12 5.80 -20.45 -4.43
N CYS A 13 6.71 -21.35 -4.83
CA CYS A 13 8.11 -21.01 -5.08
C CYS A 13 8.25 -19.98 -6.21
N GLU A 14 7.49 -20.13 -7.29
CA GLU A 14 7.45 -19.15 -8.38
C GLU A 14 6.92 -17.79 -7.92
N ALA A 15 5.80 -17.79 -7.18
CA ALA A 15 5.21 -16.58 -6.61
C ALA A 15 6.19 -15.88 -5.65
N SER A 16 6.87 -16.62 -4.77
CA SER A 16 7.87 -16.10 -3.83
C SER A 16 9.06 -15.46 -4.56
N ALA A 17 9.60 -16.13 -5.58
CA ALA A 17 10.68 -15.58 -6.40
C ALA A 17 10.24 -14.32 -7.14
N SER A 18 9.00 -14.29 -7.64
CA SER A 18 8.39 -13.11 -8.27
C SER A 18 8.23 -11.95 -7.28
N LEU A 19 7.74 -12.22 -6.07
CA LEU A 19 7.58 -11.25 -5.00
C LEU A 19 8.92 -10.62 -4.60
N SER A 20 9.97 -11.43 -4.46
CA SER A 20 11.31 -10.94 -4.16
C SER A 20 11.79 -9.92 -5.20
N ARG A 21 11.71 -10.27 -6.50
CA ARG A 21 12.08 -9.37 -7.60
C ARG A 21 11.23 -8.10 -7.61
N LYS A 22 9.92 -8.22 -7.41
CA LYS A 22 9.00 -7.07 -7.37
C LYS A 22 9.32 -6.14 -6.19
N CYS A 23 9.66 -6.66 -5.01
CA CYS A 23 10.05 -5.85 -3.84
C CYS A 23 11.34 -5.06 -4.11
N THR A 24 12.34 -5.71 -4.69
CA THR A 24 13.58 -5.03 -5.11
C THR A 24 13.29 -3.93 -6.12
N ALA A 25 12.47 -4.20 -7.14
CA ALA A 25 12.07 -3.21 -8.13
C ALA A 25 11.30 -2.04 -7.49
N ALA A 26 10.34 -2.32 -6.60
CA ALA A 26 9.53 -1.30 -5.94
C ALA A 26 10.35 -0.35 -5.06
N SER A 27 11.45 -0.83 -4.48
CA SER A 27 12.36 -0.02 -3.67
C SER A 27 13.09 1.06 -4.46
N ALA A 28 13.20 0.90 -5.78
CA ALA A 28 13.81 1.88 -6.69
C ALA A 28 12.78 2.78 -7.40
N LEU A 29 11.49 2.65 -7.09
CA LEU A 29 10.42 3.44 -7.70
C LEU A 29 9.90 4.51 -6.75
N ASP A 30 9.30 5.56 -7.32
CA ASP A 30 8.62 6.64 -6.60
C ASP A 30 7.25 6.95 -7.22
N GLY A 31 6.43 7.68 -6.47
CA GLY A 31 5.13 8.18 -6.91
C GLY A 31 4.17 7.08 -7.40
N GLU A 32 3.44 7.36 -8.48
CA GLU A 32 2.39 6.47 -8.98
C GLU A 32 2.93 5.10 -9.44
N LYS A 33 4.14 5.06 -10.01
CA LYS A 33 4.77 3.79 -10.41
C LYS A 33 5.06 2.89 -9.21
N LYS A 34 5.50 3.48 -8.10
CA LYS A 34 5.70 2.75 -6.83
C LYS A 34 4.36 2.24 -6.32
N LYS A 35 3.34 3.09 -6.26
CA LYS A 35 1.98 2.75 -5.80
C LYS A 35 1.39 1.58 -6.59
N GLN A 36 1.47 1.62 -7.92
CA GLN A 36 1.02 0.51 -8.78
C GLN A 36 1.78 -0.79 -8.47
N LYS A 37 3.11 -0.71 -8.35
CA LYS A 37 3.93 -1.90 -8.04
C LYS A 37 3.64 -2.47 -6.65
N LEU A 38 3.36 -1.63 -5.65
CA LEU A 38 2.96 -2.07 -4.32
C LEU A 38 1.64 -2.86 -4.35
N SER A 39 0.66 -2.41 -5.14
CA SER A 39 -0.60 -3.15 -5.34
C SER A 39 -0.38 -4.52 -6.00
N GLU A 40 0.51 -4.61 -7.00
CA GLU A 40 0.88 -5.90 -7.61
C GLU A 40 1.57 -6.84 -6.61
N ILE A 41 2.40 -6.32 -5.71
CA ILE A 41 3.06 -7.12 -4.67
C ILE A 41 2.01 -7.61 -3.66
N GLN A 42 1.09 -6.74 -3.25
CA GLN A 42 0.04 -7.10 -2.31
C GLN A 42 -0.85 -8.23 -2.85
N SER A 43 -1.28 -8.15 -4.11
CA SER A 43 -2.03 -9.23 -4.76
C SER A 43 -1.22 -10.54 -4.83
N GLY A 44 0.08 -10.48 -5.13
CA GLY A 44 0.94 -11.66 -5.12
C GLY A 44 1.13 -12.28 -3.72
N ILE A 45 1.11 -11.47 -2.66
CA ILE A 45 1.13 -11.96 -1.27
C ILE A 45 -0.15 -12.73 -0.96
N GLU A 46 -1.31 -12.19 -1.35
CA GLU A 46 -2.61 -12.86 -1.16
C GLU A 46 -2.68 -14.20 -1.90
N GLU A 47 -2.13 -14.27 -3.11
CA GLU A 47 -1.98 -15.51 -3.87
C GLU A 47 -1.08 -16.52 -3.15
N ALA A 48 0.10 -16.09 -2.69
CA ALA A 48 1.02 -16.95 -1.94
C ALA A 48 0.40 -17.46 -0.63
N GLU A 49 -0.38 -16.64 0.08
CA GLU A 49 -1.14 -17.07 1.25
C GLU A 49 -2.18 -18.13 0.91
N SER A 50 -2.90 -17.95 -0.20
CA SER A 50 -3.89 -18.93 -0.69
C SER A 50 -3.24 -20.28 -0.98
N LEU A 51 -2.06 -20.27 -1.63
CA LEU A 51 -1.29 -21.49 -1.89
C LEU A 51 -0.84 -22.18 -0.60
N ILE A 52 -0.33 -21.43 0.39
CA ILE A 52 0.01 -21.97 1.71
C ILE A 52 -1.21 -22.62 2.38
N ARG A 53 -2.40 -21.99 2.32
CA ARG A 53 -3.63 -22.56 2.89
C ARG A 53 -4.03 -23.85 2.18
N LYS A 54 -3.94 -23.91 0.85
CA LYS A 54 -4.21 -25.14 0.07
C LYS A 54 -3.26 -26.26 0.43
N MET A 55 -1.96 -25.97 0.53
CA MET A 55 -0.95 -26.94 0.98
C MET A 55 -1.20 -27.43 2.42
N ASP A 56 -1.64 -26.56 3.33
CA ASP A 56 -1.98 -26.93 4.72
C ASP A 56 -3.15 -27.90 4.78
N LEU A 57 -4.20 -27.68 3.97
CA LEU A 57 -5.33 -28.59 3.83
C LEU A 57 -4.91 -29.95 3.25
N GLU A 58 -4.11 -29.94 2.19
CA GLU A 58 -3.60 -31.16 1.56
C GLU A 58 -2.72 -31.96 2.53
N ALA A 59 -1.80 -31.29 3.25
CA ALA A 59 -0.94 -31.97 4.23
C ALA A 59 -1.73 -32.64 5.37
N ARG A 60 -2.90 -32.11 5.73
CA ARG A 60 -3.75 -32.67 6.81
C ARG A 60 -4.40 -33.99 6.44
N SER A 61 -4.57 -34.30 5.16
CA SER A 61 -5.17 -35.56 4.69
C SER A 61 -4.16 -36.72 4.64
N LEU A 62 -2.86 -36.43 4.75
CA LEU A 62 -1.78 -37.41 4.64
C LEU A 62 -1.47 -38.12 5.97
N GLN A 63 -0.75 -39.25 5.85
CA GLN A 63 -0.30 -40.04 6.99
C GLN A 63 0.55 -39.21 7.98
N PRO A 64 0.49 -39.48 9.31
CA PRO A 64 1.16 -38.67 10.33
C PRO A 64 2.66 -38.46 10.11
N SER A 65 3.37 -39.49 9.65
CA SER A 65 4.82 -39.44 9.38
C SER A 65 5.17 -38.42 8.30
N ILE A 66 4.39 -38.37 7.22
CA ILE A 66 4.59 -37.42 6.11
C ILE A 66 4.10 -36.02 6.50
N LYS A 67 2.92 -35.93 7.13
CA LYS A 67 2.31 -34.68 7.57
C LYS A 67 3.24 -33.83 8.44
N ALA A 68 3.95 -34.45 9.39
CA ALA A 68 4.84 -33.74 10.30
C ALA A 68 5.92 -32.94 9.54
N GLY A 69 6.57 -33.56 8.54
CA GLY A 69 7.59 -32.90 7.72
C GLY A 69 7.01 -31.76 6.87
N LEU A 70 5.83 -31.95 6.28
CA LEU A 70 5.15 -30.92 5.49
C LEU A 70 4.73 -29.71 6.34
N LEU A 71 4.24 -29.95 7.56
CA LEU A 71 3.86 -28.86 8.47
C LEU A 71 5.07 -28.05 8.93
N ALA A 72 6.24 -28.68 9.12
CA ALA A 72 7.48 -27.97 9.42
C ALA A 72 7.86 -27.03 8.27
N LYS A 73 7.89 -27.55 7.03
CA LYS A 73 8.13 -26.76 5.82
C LYS A 73 7.13 -25.60 5.64
N LEU A 74 5.84 -25.85 5.90
CA LEU A 74 4.82 -24.79 5.82
C LEU A 74 5.02 -23.68 6.86
N ARG A 75 5.64 -23.96 8.01
CA ARG A 75 5.98 -22.92 8.98
C ARG A 75 7.09 -22.02 8.46
N GLU A 76 8.08 -22.58 7.76
CA GLU A 76 9.14 -21.81 7.11
C GLU A 76 8.54 -20.90 6.03
N TYR A 77 7.72 -21.44 5.13
CA TYR A 77 7.04 -20.63 4.09
C TYR A 77 6.17 -19.50 4.66
N LYS A 78 5.48 -19.75 5.78
CA LYS A 78 4.72 -18.72 6.50
C LYS A 78 5.64 -17.64 7.08
N SER A 79 6.81 -18.02 7.60
CA SER A 79 7.81 -17.09 8.13
C SER A 79 8.39 -16.21 7.02
N ASP A 80 8.79 -16.82 5.90
CA ASP A 80 9.35 -16.09 4.76
C ASP A 80 8.35 -15.11 4.17
N LEU A 81 7.08 -15.51 4.03
CA LEU A 81 6.04 -14.63 3.55
C LEU A 81 5.76 -13.46 4.52
N ASN A 82 5.89 -13.68 5.83
CA ASN A 82 5.80 -12.61 6.82
C ASN A 82 6.98 -11.63 6.72
N ASN A 83 8.18 -12.10 6.37
CA ASN A 83 9.30 -11.23 6.06
C ASN A 83 8.98 -10.35 4.85
N VAL A 84 8.48 -10.93 3.75
CA VAL A 84 8.06 -10.16 2.55
C VAL A 84 7.00 -9.12 2.87
N LYS A 85 5.99 -9.44 3.70
CA LYS A 85 4.99 -8.45 4.15
C LYS A 85 5.62 -7.31 4.94
N SER A 86 6.61 -7.61 5.78
CA SER A 86 7.31 -6.60 6.58
C SER A 86 8.17 -5.70 5.69
N GLU A 87 8.85 -6.28 4.69
CA GLU A 87 9.56 -5.56 3.65
C GLU A 87 8.61 -4.63 2.88
N LEU A 88 7.43 -5.13 2.46
CA LEU A 88 6.42 -4.33 1.76
C LEU A 88 5.98 -3.12 2.58
N LYS A 89 5.73 -3.29 3.89
CA LYS A 89 5.40 -2.18 4.80
C LYS A 89 6.52 -1.14 4.84
N ARG A 90 7.77 -1.58 4.90
CA ARG A 90 8.94 -0.68 4.91
C ARG A 90 9.09 0.07 3.57
N ILE A 91 8.88 -0.61 2.44
CA ILE A 91 8.92 0.01 1.11
C ILE A 91 7.77 1.02 0.95
N SER A 92 6.58 0.67 1.43
CA SER A 92 5.39 1.53 1.33
C SER A 92 5.46 2.77 2.22
N ALA A 93 6.24 2.73 3.30
CA ALA A 93 6.39 3.88 4.19
C ALA A 93 6.86 5.14 3.42
N PRO A 94 6.25 6.30 3.67
CA PRO A 94 6.68 7.53 3.04
C PRO A 94 8.13 7.83 3.43
N ASN A 95 8.97 8.07 2.42
CA ASN A 95 10.32 8.55 2.68
C ASN A 95 10.21 9.93 3.36
N ALA A 96 11.03 10.23 4.36
CA ALA A 96 10.97 11.52 5.08
C ALA A 96 11.01 12.75 4.15
N ARG A 97 11.62 12.63 2.96
CA ARG A 97 11.61 13.64 1.89
C ARG A 97 10.30 13.79 1.12
N GLN A 98 9.50 12.73 1.03
CA GLN A 98 8.19 12.73 0.36
C GLN A 98 7.11 13.33 1.26
N ALA A 99 7.14 13.05 2.57
CA ALA A 99 6.21 13.65 3.54
C ALA A 99 6.24 15.19 3.49
N THR A 100 7.44 15.78 3.43
CA THR A 100 7.59 17.25 3.31
C THR A 100 7.12 17.79 1.96
N ARG A 101 7.19 17.00 0.87
CA ARG A 101 6.75 17.43 -0.46
C ARG A 101 5.23 17.38 -0.60
N GLU A 102 4.58 16.39 0.01
CA GLU A 102 3.13 16.22 -0.04
C GLU A 102 2.41 17.25 0.85
N GLU A 103 2.92 17.52 2.06
CA GLU A 103 2.45 18.65 2.89
C GLU A 103 2.62 20.01 2.18
N LEU A 104 3.74 20.23 1.48
CA LEU A 104 3.98 21.48 0.74
C LEU A 104 3.02 21.63 -0.46
N LEU A 105 2.69 20.53 -1.14
CA LEU A 105 1.74 20.53 -2.26
C LEU A 105 0.29 20.74 -1.80
N GLU A 106 -0.08 20.18 -0.64
CA GLU A 106 -1.41 20.39 -0.03
C GLU A 106 -1.56 21.83 0.49
N SER A 107 -0.52 22.40 1.10
CA SER A 107 -0.51 23.80 1.55
C SER A 107 -0.53 24.80 0.39
N GLY A 108 -0.12 24.42 -0.82
CA GLY A 108 -0.07 25.31 -1.99
C GLY A 108 -1.38 25.47 -2.76
N MET A 109 -2.40 24.64 -2.49
CA MET A 109 -3.71 24.70 -3.16
C MET A 109 -4.82 25.36 -2.32
N ALA A 110 -4.58 25.60 -1.03
CA ALA A 110 -5.57 26.21 -0.14
C ALA A 110 -5.72 27.74 -0.32
N ASP A 111 -4.73 28.42 -0.90
CA ASP A 111 -4.72 29.89 -0.98
C ASP A 111 -5.37 30.50 -2.24
N THR A 112 -5.79 29.70 -3.22
CA THR A 112 -6.29 30.26 -4.50
C THR A 112 -7.81 30.45 -4.61
N LEU A 113 -8.61 30.25 -3.54
CA LEU A 113 -10.08 30.40 -3.62
C LEU A 113 -10.69 31.52 -2.76
N ALA A 114 -9.92 32.24 -1.94
CA ALA A 114 -10.46 33.27 -1.03
C ALA A 114 -10.42 34.70 -1.61
N GLY A 115 -10.57 34.85 -2.93
CA GLY A 115 -10.23 36.09 -3.64
C GLY A 115 -11.37 36.93 -4.22
N THR A 116 -12.66 36.65 -3.99
CA THR A 116 -13.74 37.55 -4.46
C THR A 116 -15.00 37.46 -3.61
N SER A 117 -15.09 38.30 -2.57
CA SER A 117 -16.38 38.88 -2.14
C SER A 117 -16.21 40.05 -1.18
N TYR A 118 -16.47 41.24 -1.72
CA TYR A 118 -17.07 42.44 -1.11
C TYR A 118 -16.96 42.66 0.41
N ARG A 119 -16.40 43.83 0.79
CA ARG A 119 -17.13 44.76 1.66
C ARG A 119 -16.59 46.20 1.59
N LEU A 120 -17.43 47.03 0.99
CA LEU A 120 -17.45 48.49 0.99
C LEU A 120 -17.55 49.03 2.43
N HIS A 121 -16.62 49.90 2.86
CA HIS A 121 -16.94 50.95 3.83
C HIS A 121 -15.87 52.06 3.85
N GLN A 122 -16.24 53.23 3.32
CA GLN A 122 -15.68 54.57 3.57
C GLN A 122 -16.63 55.53 2.83
N SER A 123 -17.19 56.62 3.36
CA SER A 123 -16.65 57.63 4.29
C SER A 123 -17.79 58.48 4.88
N LYS A 124 -17.49 59.18 5.97
CA LYS A 124 -18.38 60.07 6.74
C LYS A 124 -18.55 61.47 6.10
N SER A 125 -19.74 62.05 6.36
CA SER A 125 -20.08 63.47 6.66
C SER A 125 -19.79 64.62 5.67
N VAL A 126 -20.85 65.32 5.22
CA VAL A 126 -20.90 66.80 5.19
C VAL A 126 -22.35 67.34 5.19
N MET A 127 -22.51 68.52 5.78
CA MET A 127 -23.72 69.22 6.23
C MET A 127 -24.49 70.02 5.15
N GLY A 128 -25.85 69.95 5.18
CA GLY A 128 -26.85 71.02 4.98
C GLY A 128 -27.01 71.75 3.62
N PRO A 129 -28.06 72.61 3.44
CA PRO A 129 -29.35 72.73 4.14
C PRO A 129 -30.58 72.56 3.23
N MET A 130 -31.75 72.28 3.85
CA MET A 130 -33.08 72.33 3.24
C MET A 130 -33.51 73.77 2.96
N SER A 131 -33.84 74.08 1.71
CA SER A 131 -34.74 75.18 1.35
C SER A 131 -36.08 74.59 0.95
N VAL A 132 -37.13 75.01 1.66
CA VAL A 132 -38.53 74.71 1.39
C VAL A 132 -39.11 75.94 0.69
N SER A 133 -39.76 75.75 -0.45
CA SER A 133 -40.68 76.73 -1.06
C SER A 133 -42.11 76.33 -0.75
#